data_AF-A0A8D0CHK9-F1
#
_entry.id   AF-A0A8D0CHK9-F1
#
_cell.length_a   1.000
_cell.length_b   1.000
_cell.length_c   1.000
_cell.angle_alpha   90.00
_cell.angle_beta   90.00
_cell.angle_gamma   90.00
#
_symmetry.space_group_name_H-M   'P 1'
#
loop_
_entity.id
_entity.type
_entity.pdbx_description
1 polymer ?
#
loop_
_entity_poly.entity_id
_entity_poly.type
_entity_poly.pdbx_seq_one_letter_code
_entity_poly.pdbx_strand_id
1 'polypeptide(L)'
;MMATTIRPQPTRSVKSACSRPSGRSHPQRYRAHNSFVDETLFGTSQKNQCDASAPRNLSLSEDSSALSIILSSSQIKQIMAKSRMLTKEEREAMLETKQKEREQAMVAAEERKACIWQADLERKRNQGLSEIETEARQQGQYLLEKANVMRTEQEDEIRKLNKVILDAQCNAVRDTQILEKKQIQKELHEEDLRLHSMMEVHRHRMMETEEQIEKLRKQQHLLGRAQIQKQIEERFEERLLQDEMKEQESQKMLENLKKIQMEELEALQKKKEQQKQLHLEIFKINQETTRAKERRMDEERLADLRDLEYIRQKMEREAQHEEEQRKIKREKELELARLRALQERERDRKAEQDELRARRNQEAAEREWRRKQKEKAQKELEEVEKLKATWLQQITQKEHLLSIQAARNRAAFERVLRSQKEAIDRALEEEETRRQRMARHAEGIRQQMKEREAQAVENRRERLRRAERLKEEAQNRKARLHAIMEEKINELKQAGLPEKYWKEVEKKAFSLPGVVH
;
A
#
# COMPACT_ATOMS: atom_id res chain seq x y z
N MET A 1 59.68 20.37 -35.65
CA MET A 1 58.62 19.35 -35.54
C MET A 1 58.60 18.81 -34.11
N MET A 2 57.47 18.22 -33.67
CA MET A 2 57.25 17.41 -32.44
C MET A 2 57.98 17.86 -31.16
N ALA A 3 57.40 18.49 -30.14
CA ALA A 3 56.04 18.45 -29.53
C ALA A 3 55.69 17.17 -28.76
N THR A 4 54.96 17.36 -27.63
CA THR A 4 54.16 16.35 -26.87
C THR A 4 54.94 15.19 -26.20
N THR A 5 54.47 14.44 -25.19
CA THR A 5 53.16 14.29 -24.46
C THR A 5 53.51 13.73 -23.05
N ILE A 6 52.96 14.12 -21.89
CA ILE A 6 51.55 14.08 -21.40
C ILE A 6 51.03 12.63 -21.39
N ARG A 7 50.80 11.92 -20.26
CA ARG A 7 49.71 12.00 -19.22
C ARG A 7 49.86 10.78 -18.26
N PRO A 8 48.99 10.47 -17.25
CA PRO A 8 47.96 11.22 -16.49
C PRO A 8 48.35 11.30 -14.97
N GLN A 9 47.57 11.63 -13.91
CA GLN A 9 46.12 11.82 -13.61
C GLN A 9 45.28 10.52 -13.44
N PRO A 10 44.10 10.48 -12.74
CA PRO A 10 43.18 11.57 -12.41
C PRO A 10 42.66 11.73 -10.95
N THR A 11 42.44 12.99 -10.54
CA THR A 11 41.23 13.61 -9.89
C THR A 11 40.27 12.78 -8.98
N ARG A 12 39.54 13.36 -7.99
CA ARG A 12 38.84 14.68 -7.99
C ARG A 12 38.21 15.03 -6.62
N SER A 13 38.05 16.34 -6.36
CA SER A 13 37.02 16.96 -5.46
C SER A 13 37.16 16.74 -3.93
N VAL A 14 36.64 17.59 -3.02
CA VAL A 14 35.92 18.89 -3.13
C VAL A 14 36.62 19.93 -2.22
N LYS A 15 36.44 21.22 -2.49
CA LYS A 15 36.85 22.35 -1.61
C LYS A 15 36.08 22.36 -0.29
N SER A 16 36.72 22.70 0.83
CA SER A 16 36.04 23.22 2.03
C SER A 16 36.63 24.56 2.46
N ALA A 17 35.98 25.65 2.06
CA ALA A 17 36.27 26.99 2.51
C ALA A 17 34.96 27.62 3.03
N CYS A 18 34.82 27.72 4.35
CA CYS A 18 33.80 28.53 5.02
C CYS A 18 34.11 28.66 6.52
N SER A 19 34.96 29.61 6.89
CA SER A 19 35.24 29.99 8.27
C SER A 19 34.59 31.34 8.60
N ARG A 20 33.35 31.32 9.10
CA ARG A 20 32.71 32.46 9.80
C ARG A 20 31.80 31.98 10.94
N PRO A 21 31.60 32.79 11.99
CA PRO A 21 31.06 32.30 13.26
C PRO A 21 29.54 32.46 13.41
N SER A 22 28.97 31.55 14.18
CA SER A 22 27.77 31.76 15.00
C SER A 22 27.99 31.06 16.36
N GLY A 23 27.40 31.50 17.48
CA GLY A 23 26.57 32.68 17.68
C GLY A 23 25.30 32.35 18.45
N ARG A 24 25.34 32.51 19.79
CA ARG A 24 24.32 32.07 20.78
C ARG A 24 24.22 30.54 20.92
N SER A 25 23.86 29.97 22.08
CA SER A 25 23.60 30.55 23.42
C SER A 25 23.82 29.51 24.52
N HIS A 26 24.25 29.94 25.72
CA HIS A 26 24.13 29.13 26.93
C HIS A 26 22.66 28.88 27.30
N PRO A 27 22.40 27.79 28.01
CA PRO A 27 21.70 27.90 29.30
C PRO A 27 22.64 27.53 30.45
N GLN A 28 22.79 28.43 31.43
CA GLN A 28 23.53 28.15 32.66
C GLN A 28 22.79 27.10 33.48
N ARG A 29 23.47 26.03 33.90
CA ARG A 29 22.99 25.15 34.98
C ARG A 29 23.17 25.85 36.32
N TYR A 30 22.19 26.66 36.72
CA TYR A 30 22.10 27.12 38.10
C TYR A 30 21.81 25.92 39.02
N ARG A 31 22.81 25.49 39.78
CA ARG A 31 22.56 24.80 41.05
C ARG A 31 22.01 25.85 42.01
N ALA A 32 20.71 25.79 42.31
CA ALA A 32 20.16 26.53 43.43
C ALA A 32 20.81 26.04 44.74
N HIS A 33 21.07 26.97 45.66
CA HIS A 33 21.54 26.64 47.01
C HIS A 33 20.41 26.08 47.88
N ASN A 34 20.78 25.36 48.92
CA ASN A 34 19.87 25.00 50.00
C ASN A 34 19.40 26.28 50.70
N SER A 35 18.11 26.60 50.58
CA SER A 35 17.44 27.59 51.43
C SER A 35 16.81 26.87 52.62
N PHE A 36 17.59 26.70 53.69
CA PHE A 36 17.04 26.41 55.00
C PHE A 36 16.47 27.72 55.57
N VAL A 37 15.15 27.79 55.73
CA VAL A 37 14.45 28.94 56.34
C VAL A 37 13.55 28.39 57.43
N ASP A 38 13.56 29.05 58.58
CA ASP A 38 12.91 28.63 59.81
C ASP A 38 11.50 29.25 59.90
N GLU A 39 10.45 28.43 59.75
CA GLU A 39 9.05 28.87 59.80
C GLU A 39 8.51 28.96 61.24
N THR A 40 9.25 29.61 62.13
CA THR A 40 8.85 29.88 63.52
C THR A 40 8.61 31.38 63.82
N LEU A 41 8.19 32.16 62.82
CA LEU A 41 7.68 33.52 62.99
C LEU A 41 6.34 33.75 62.25
N PHE A 42 5.56 34.70 62.79
CA PHE A 42 4.23 35.15 62.36
C PHE A 42 3.07 34.17 62.64
N GLY A 43 2.29 34.46 63.69
CA GLY A 43 0.99 33.84 63.95
C GLY A 43 -0.06 34.87 64.35
N THR A 44 -1.32 34.58 64.02
CA THR A 44 -2.54 35.27 64.49
C THR A 44 -3.59 34.19 64.75
N SER A 45 -4.24 34.03 65.91
CA SER A 45 -4.95 34.94 66.85
C SER A 45 -6.41 35.26 66.49
N GLN A 46 -7.31 34.38 66.94
CA GLN A 46 -8.69 34.62 67.43
C GLN A 46 -9.07 33.35 68.25
N LYS A 47 -9.32 33.37 69.58
CA LYS A 47 -10.49 33.89 70.33
C LYS A 47 -11.81 33.25 69.89
N ASN A 48 -12.69 32.69 70.74
CA ASN A 48 -12.81 32.60 72.23
C ASN A 48 -13.53 31.25 72.58
N GLN A 49 -13.83 30.77 73.80
CA GLN A 49 -13.82 31.27 75.19
C GLN A 49 -13.85 30.10 76.22
N CYS A 50 -13.74 30.39 77.53
CA CYS A 50 -14.21 29.59 78.69
C CYS A 50 -13.55 28.21 78.97
N ASP A 51 -13.42 27.70 80.21
CA ASP A 51 -13.84 28.19 81.54
C ASP A 51 -12.73 28.06 82.61
N ALA A 52 -12.97 28.59 83.81
CA ALA A 52 -11.96 28.78 84.85
C ALA A 52 -12.05 27.82 86.05
N SER A 53 -10.89 27.48 86.64
CA SER A 53 -10.73 27.32 88.10
C SER A 53 -9.24 27.33 88.49
N ALA A 54 -8.94 27.82 89.69
CA ALA A 54 -7.59 28.00 90.26
C ALA A 54 -7.69 27.93 91.81
N PRO A 55 -6.63 28.22 92.60
CA PRO A 55 -5.18 28.11 92.39
C PRO A 55 -4.54 27.20 93.49
N ARG A 56 -3.19 27.16 93.58
CA ARG A 56 -2.49 27.26 94.88
C ARG A 56 -0.97 27.51 94.77
N ASN A 57 -0.63 28.78 94.99
CA ASN A 57 0.43 29.27 95.88
C ASN A 57 1.88 28.76 95.69
N LEU A 58 2.72 29.59 95.08
CA LEU A 58 4.07 29.84 95.61
C LEU A 58 3.96 30.91 96.71
N SER A 59 4.69 30.74 97.80
CA SER A 59 4.92 31.77 98.83
C SER A 59 6.42 31.94 99.03
N LEU A 60 6.92 33.17 98.89
CA LEU A 60 8.28 33.52 99.27
C LEU A 60 8.36 33.68 100.79
N SER A 61 9.45 33.24 101.41
CA SER A 61 9.82 33.58 102.79
C SER A 61 11.32 33.36 103.03
N GLU A 62 12.07 34.44 102.97
CA GLU A 62 13.23 34.65 103.83
C GLU A 62 12.67 35.30 105.14
N ASP A 63 13.25 35.16 106.33
CA ASP A 63 14.68 34.97 106.61
C ASP A 63 14.96 34.35 108.02
N SER A 64 16.19 33.88 108.22
CA SER A 64 16.92 33.75 109.50
C SER A 64 16.58 32.69 110.60
N SER A 65 17.67 32.09 111.10
CA SER A 65 17.90 31.52 112.46
C SER A 65 17.10 30.31 113.01
N ALA A 66 17.80 29.16 113.00
CA ALA A 66 17.88 28.13 114.06
C ALA A 66 16.64 27.27 114.48
N LEU A 67 16.93 25.95 114.56
CA LEU A 67 16.18 24.84 115.20
C LEU A 67 15.06 24.11 114.42
N SER A 68 15.39 22.87 114.02
CA SER A 68 14.53 21.70 113.81
C SER A 68 13.29 21.81 112.89
N ILE A 69 13.48 21.44 111.61
CA ILE A 69 12.38 21.06 110.71
C ILE A 69 11.98 19.60 110.99
N ILE A 70 10.72 19.36 111.35
CA ILE A 70 10.15 18.01 111.49
C ILE A 70 9.70 17.52 110.11
N LEU A 71 10.49 16.63 109.49
CA LEU A 71 10.16 16.01 108.21
C LEU A 71 9.09 14.91 108.40
N SER A 72 8.00 14.95 107.61
CA SER A 72 6.99 13.88 107.63
C SER A 72 7.51 12.58 107.02
N SER A 73 6.95 11.42 107.41
CA SER A 73 7.45 10.11 106.96
C SER A 73 7.34 9.89 105.44
N SER A 74 6.37 10.53 104.76
CA SER A 74 6.24 10.53 103.30
C SER A 74 7.27 11.44 102.63
N GLN A 75 7.58 12.61 103.21
CA GLN A 75 8.67 13.47 102.75
C GLN A 75 10.03 12.82 102.99
N ILE A 76 10.27 12.19 104.14
CA ILE A 76 11.50 11.42 104.41
C ILE A 76 11.64 10.30 103.36
N LYS A 77 10.58 9.54 103.07
CA LYS A 77 10.61 8.51 102.01
C LYS A 77 10.85 9.10 100.62
N GLN A 78 10.25 10.24 100.26
CA GLN A 78 10.55 10.91 98.98
C GLN A 78 11.98 11.46 98.93
N ILE A 79 12.50 12.03 100.01
CA ILE A 79 13.86 12.54 100.10
C ILE A 79 14.83 11.37 99.97
N MET A 80 14.67 10.29 100.73
CA MET A 80 15.49 9.08 100.61
C MET A 80 15.40 8.43 99.22
N ALA A 81 14.23 8.45 98.57
CA ALA A 81 14.08 7.92 97.20
C ALA A 81 14.73 8.84 96.14
N LYS A 82 14.79 10.16 96.36
CA LYS A 82 15.45 11.14 95.49
C LYS A 82 16.95 11.27 95.77
N SER A 83 17.39 11.01 97.01
CA SER A 83 18.79 11.02 97.45
C SER A 83 19.45 9.64 97.33
N ARG A 84 18.68 8.58 97.06
CA ARG A 84 19.21 7.33 96.50
C ARG A 84 19.88 7.68 95.19
N MET A 85 21.21 7.75 95.23
CA MET A 85 22.03 7.84 94.03
C MET A 85 21.83 6.56 93.23
N LEU A 86 20.89 6.58 92.29
CA LEU A 86 20.66 5.51 91.33
C LEU A 86 22.01 5.05 90.77
N THR A 87 22.25 3.74 90.70
CA THR A 87 23.47 3.22 90.07
C THR A 87 23.51 3.62 88.58
N LYS A 88 24.67 3.49 87.93
CA LYS A 88 24.77 3.77 86.48
C LYS A 88 23.76 2.93 85.69
N GLU A 89 23.74 1.63 85.98
CA GLU A 89 22.80 0.63 85.47
C GLU A 89 21.32 1.03 85.71
N GLU A 90 20.94 1.49 86.91
CA GLU A 90 19.57 1.95 87.19
C GLU A 90 19.18 3.20 86.39
N ARG A 91 20.14 4.10 86.11
CA ARG A 91 19.90 5.30 85.27
C ARG A 91 19.82 4.93 83.80
N GLU A 92 20.69 4.06 83.34
CA GLU A 92 20.74 3.55 81.97
C GLU A 92 19.46 2.78 81.64
N ALA A 93 19.02 1.88 82.51
CA ALA A 93 17.73 1.19 82.38
C ALA A 93 16.52 2.16 82.34
N MET A 94 16.51 3.20 83.18
CA MET A 94 15.45 4.22 83.20
C MET A 94 15.52 5.24 82.04
N LEU A 95 16.62 5.27 81.29
CA LEU A 95 16.74 5.99 80.02
C LEU A 95 16.31 5.08 78.86
N GLU A 96 16.71 3.80 78.88
CA GLU A 96 16.28 2.80 77.91
C GLU A 96 14.77 2.60 77.89
N THR A 97 14.09 2.52 79.05
CA THR A 97 12.62 2.40 79.06
C THR A 97 11.96 3.62 78.42
N LYS A 98 12.43 4.83 78.73
CA LYS A 98 11.92 6.08 78.14
C LYS A 98 12.27 6.24 76.66
N GLN A 99 13.38 5.65 76.20
CA GLN A 99 13.70 5.56 74.78
C GLN A 99 12.74 4.61 74.08
N LYS A 100 12.55 3.39 74.60
CA LYS A 100 11.63 2.38 74.07
C LYS A 100 10.17 2.86 74.06
N GLU A 101 9.72 3.57 75.10
CA GLU A 101 8.41 4.24 75.14
C GLU A 101 8.26 5.31 74.04
N ARG A 102 9.31 6.12 73.80
CA ARG A 102 9.32 7.14 72.73
C ARG A 102 9.37 6.52 71.34
N GLU A 103 10.15 5.46 71.16
CA GLU A 103 10.25 4.69 69.92
C GLU A 103 8.90 4.03 69.59
N GLN A 104 8.25 3.39 70.57
CA GLN A 104 6.89 2.85 70.41
C GLN A 104 5.87 3.94 70.07
N ALA A 105 5.95 5.12 70.72
CA ALA A 105 5.07 6.24 70.40
C ALA A 105 5.32 6.81 68.99
N MET A 106 6.57 6.83 68.52
CA MET A 106 6.93 7.23 67.16
C MET A 106 6.44 6.22 66.12
N VAL A 107 6.69 4.92 66.32
CA VAL A 107 6.20 3.84 65.45
C VAL A 107 4.66 3.88 65.37
N ALA A 108 3.96 3.97 66.50
CA ALA A 108 2.50 4.07 66.50
C ALA A 108 1.97 5.35 65.82
N ALA A 109 2.75 6.44 65.77
CA ALA A 109 2.41 7.65 65.01
C ALA A 109 2.71 7.49 63.51
N GLU A 110 3.74 6.74 63.13
CA GLU A 110 4.10 6.43 61.75
C GLU A 110 3.13 5.41 61.13
N GLU A 111 2.72 4.38 61.87
CA GLU A 111 1.66 3.45 61.50
C GLU A 111 0.35 4.18 61.23
N ARG A 112 -0.07 5.10 62.12
CA ARG A 112 -1.26 5.94 61.92
C ARG A 112 -1.16 6.80 60.66
N LYS A 113 0.00 7.41 60.40
CA LYS A 113 0.26 8.16 59.16
C LYS A 113 0.17 7.25 57.93
N ALA A 114 0.72 6.04 58.00
CA ALA A 114 0.68 5.06 56.91
C ALA A 114 -0.75 4.59 56.62
N CYS A 115 -1.56 4.28 57.64
CA CYS A 115 -2.97 3.91 57.48
C CYS A 115 -3.81 5.06 56.90
N ILE A 116 -3.60 6.30 57.35
CA ILE A 116 -4.29 7.48 56.79
C ILE A 116 -3.88 7.70 55.33
N TRP A 117 -2.57 7.58 55.02
CA TRP A 117 -2.06 7.71 53.65
C TRP A 117 -2.59 6.62 52.72
N GLN A 118 -2.69 5.37 53.18
CA GLN A 118 -3.32 4.27 52.45
C GLN A 118 -4.81 4.54 52.22
N ALA A 119 -5.55 4.96 53.24
CA ALA A 119 -6.97 5.29 53.13
C ALA A 119 -7.24 6.47 52.17
N ASP A 120 -6.37 7.48 52.13
CA ASP A 120 -6.45 8.58 51.15
C ASP A 120 -6.03 8.14 49.73
N LEU A 121 -5.10 7.19 49.60
CA LEU A 121 -4.74 6.60 48.31
C LEU A 121 -5.92 5.77 47.75
N GLU A 122 -6.57 4.97 48.60
CA GLU A 122 -7.77 4.21 48.26
C GLU A 122 -8.96 5.13 47.97
N ARG A 123 -9.17 6.19 48.75
CA ARG A 123 -10.18 7.22 48.46
C ARG A 123 -9.96 7.85 47.10
N LYS A 124 -8.73 8.21 46.73
CA LYS A 124 -8.39 8.76 45.40
C LYS A 124 -8.52 7.75 44.28
N ARG A 125 -8.25 6.47 44.53
CA ARG A 125 -8.45 5.37 43.58
C ARG A 125 -9.93 5.04 43.34
N ASN A 126 -10.75 5.20 44.39
CA ASN A 126 -12.17 4.89 44.40
C ASN A 126 -13.06 6.13 44.18
N GLN A 127 -12.45 7.30 43.90
CA GLN A 127 -13.18 8.48 43.46
C GLN A 127 -13.83 8.18 42.11
N GLY A 128 -15.16 8.25 42.07
CA GLY A 128 -15.93 8.16 40.83
C GLY A 128 -15.54 9.28 39.87
N LEU A 129 -15.66 8.98 38.59
CA LEU A 129 -15.36 9.92 37.51
C LEU A 129 -16.33 11.09 37.55
N SER A 130 -15.84 12.31 37.34
CA SER A 130 -16.70 13.46 37.13
C SER A 130 -17.52 13.28 35.85
N GLU A 131 -18.72 13.87 35.76
CA GLU A 131 -19.59 13.78 34.58
C GLU A 131 -18.83 14.18 33.31
N ILE A 132 -18.07 15.28 33.38
CA ILE A 132 -17.17 15.78 32.31
C ILE A 132 -16.09 14.73 31.94
N GLU A 133 -15.57 13.97 32.90
CA GLU A 133 -14.61 12.89 32.62
C GLU A 133 -15.29 11.67 32.00
N THR A 134 -16.55 11.38 32.33
CA THR A 134 -17.33 10.32 31.68
C THR A 134 -17.68 10.71 30.24
N GLU A 135 -18.08 11.95 29.98
CA GLU A 135 -18.30 12.49 28.64
C GLU A 135 -17.01 12.47 27.81
N ALA A 136 -15.89 12.95 28.37
CA ALA A 136 -14.59 12.92 27.69
C ALA A 136 -14.13 11.48 27.38
N ARG A 137 -14.46 10.51 28.24
CA ARG A 137 -14.22 9.07 27.99
C ARG A 137 -15.12 8.51 26.90
N GLN A 138 -16.42 8.83 26.90
CA GLN A 138 -17.37 8.41 25.85
C GLN A 138 -16.97 9.00 24.49
N GLN A 139 -16.61 10.30 24.45
CA GLN A 139 -16.09 10.95 23.24
C GLN A 139 -14.77 10.30 22.79
N GLY A 140 -13.85 10.01 23.71
CA GLY A 140 -12.60 9.31 23.42
C GLY A 140 -12.81 7.89 22.89
N GLN A 141 -13.77 7.14 23.46
CA GLN A 141 -14.19 5.81 23.01
C GLN A 141 -14.81 5.88 21.61
N TYR A 142 -15.78 6.75 21.38
CA TYR A 142 -16.40 6.96 20.07
C TYR A 142 -15.37 7.34 19.00
N LEU A 143 -14.41 8.22 19.31
CA LEU A 143 -13.33 8.59 18.39
C LEU A 143 -12.39 7.40 18.10
N LEU A 144 -12.10 6.57 19.09
CA LEU A 144 -11.27 5.37 18.94
C LEU A 144 -11.99 4.26 18.16
N GLU A 145 -13.28 4.05 18.40
CA GLU A 145 -14.15 3.13 17.65
C GLU A 145 -14.29 3.58 16.19
N LYS A 146 -14.58 4.87 15.96
CA LYS A 146 -14.61 5.46 14.62
C LYS A 146 -13.26 5.34 13.90
N ALA A 147 -12.15 5.49 14.61
CA ALA A 147 -10.81 5.24 14.07
C ALA A 147 -10.49 3.74 13.87
N ASN A 148 -11.17 2.82 14.56
CA ASN A 148 -11.10 1.39 14.28
C ASN A 148 -11.88 1.07 13.00
N VAL A 149 -13.13 1.52 12.89
CA VAL A 149 -13.97 1.35 11.69
C VAL A 149 -13.29 1.95 10.46
N MET A 150 -12.77 3.18 10.52
CA MET A 150 -12.03 3.77 9.39
C MET A 150 -10.75 3.00 9.02
N ARG A 151 -10.16 2.20 9.93
CA ARG A 151 -9.01 1.33 9.62
C ARG A 151 -9.44 -0.02 9.03
N THR A 152 -10.53 -0.63 9.50
CA THR A 152 -11.05 -1.88 8.93
C THR A 152 -11.64 -1.66 7.54
N GLU A 153 -12.39 -0.56 7.33
CA GLU A 153 -12.89 -0.14 6.01
C GLU A 153 -11.77 0.19 4.99
N GLN A 154 -10.53 0.38 5.46
CA GLN A 154 -9.35 0.56 4.60
C GLN A 154 -8.66 -0.76 4.22
N GLU A 155 -8.95 -1.88 4.88
CA GLU A 155 -8.36 -3.18 4.51
C GLU A 155 -8.91 -3.64 3.14
N ASP A 156 -8.01 -4.03 2.23
CA ASP A 156 -8.39 -4.28 0.82
C ASP A 156 -9.40 -5.42 0.65
N GLU A 157 -9.42 -6.39 1.56
CA GLU A 157 -10.43 -7.45 1.63
C GLU A 157 -11.83 -6.86 1.92
N ILE A 158 -11.95 -5.95 2.89
CA ILE A 158 -13.22 -5.27 3.22
C ILE A 158 -13.61 -4.28 2.11
N ARG A 159 -12.65 -3.59 1.48
CA ARG A 159 -12.93 -2.74 0.30
C ARG A 159 -13.47 -3.52 -0.89
N LYS A 160 -12.96 -4.74 -1.14
CA LYS A 160 -13.49 -5.66 -2.16
C LYS A 160 -14.89 -6.15 -1.77
N LEU A 161 -15.11 -6.50 -0.50
CA LEU A 161 -16.42 -6.89 0.02
C LEU A 161 -17.45 -5.76 -0.16
N ASN A 162 -17.14 -4.52 0.24
CA ASN A 162 -18.01 -3.36 0.07
C ASN A 162 -18.40 -3.13 -1.40
N LYS A 163 -17.48 -3.36 -2.36
CA LYS A 163 -17.82 -3.29 -3.79
C LYS A 163 -18.84 -4.38 -4.16
N VAL A 164 -18.62 -5.63 -3.73
CA VAL A 164 -19.53 -6.75 -3.99
C VAL A 164 -20.92 -6.51 -3.35
N ILE A 165 -20.95 -5.88 -2.18
CA ILE A 165 -22.18 -5.44 -1.50
C ILE A 165 -22.92 -4.38 -2.34
N LEU A 166 -22.22 -3.36 -2.83
CA LEU A 166 -22.80 -2.33 -3.69
C LEU A 166 -23.32 -2.92 -5.01
N ASP A 167 -22.55 -3.80 -5.66
CA ASP A 167 -22.97 -4.53 -6.87
C ASP A 167 -24.25 -5.34 -6.61
N ALA A 168 -24.36 -5.98 -5.43
CA ALA A 168 -25.54 -6.75 -5.02
C ALA A 168 -26.77 -5.87 -4.74
N GLN A 169 -26.60 -4.71 -4.09
CA GLN A 169 -27.66 -3.72 -3.87
C GLN A 169 -28.17 -3.14 -5.20
N CYS A 170 -27.26 -2.77 -6.11
CA CYS A 170 -27.59 -2.29 -7.45
C CYS A 170 -28.40 -3.34 -8.25
N ASN A 171 -28.05 -4.62 -8.15
CA ASN A 171 -28.79 -5.70 -8.80
C ASN A 171 -30.19 -5.90 -8.19
N ALA A 172 -30.36 -5.75 -6.88
CA ALA A 172 -31.67 -5.81 -6.24
C ALA A 172 -32.59 -4.68 -6.73
N VAL A 173 -32.12 -3.43 -6.75
CA VAL A 173 -32.86 -2.26 -7.27
C VAL A 173 -33.16 -2.40 -8.77
N ARG A 174 -32.23 -2.97 -9.54
CA ARG A 174 -32.46 -3.24 -10.97
C ARG A 174 -33.57 -4.26 -11.19
N ASP A 175 -33.62 -5.33 -10.40
CA ASP A 175 -34.64 -6.37 -10.54
C ASP A 175 -36.03 -5.86 -10.08
N THR A 176 -36.13 -4.91 -9.12
CA THR A 176 -37.43 -4.24 -8.83
C THR A 176 -37.85 -3.32 -9.97
N GLN A 177 -36.95 -2.48 -10.51
CA GLN A 177 -37.23 -1.62 -11.68
C GLN A 177 -37.68 -2.43 -12.91
N ILE A 178 -37.18 -3.66 -13.09
CA ILE A 178 -37.62 -4.57 -14.15
C ILE A 178 -39.03 -5.10 -13.90
N LEU A 179 -39.46 -5.28 -12.64
CA LEU A 179 -40.83 -5.66 -12.29
C LEU A 179 -41.79 -4.47 -12.46
N GLU A 180 -41.42 -3.29 -11.94
CA GLU A 180 -42.15 -2.03 -12.12
C GLU A 180 -42.41 -1.73 -13.60
N LYS A 181 -41.36 -1.81 -14.44
CA LYS A 181 -41.49 -1.62 -15.89
C LYS A 181 -42.45 -2.64 -16.53
N LYS A 182 -42.46 -3.90 -16.07
CA LYS A 182 -43.37 -4.94 -16.57
C LYS A 182 -44.82 -4.73 -16.11
N GLN A 183 -45.05 -4.06 -14.99
CA GLN A 183 -46.39 -3.67 -14.54
C GLN A 183 -46.91 -2.52 -15.40
N ILE A 184 -46.12 -1.43 -15.52
CA ILE A 184 -46.43 -0.28 -16.38
C ILE A 184 -46.70 -0.71 -17.84
N GLN A 185 -45.93 -1.67 -18.39
CA GLN A 185 -46.16 -2.19 -19.74
C GLN A 185 -47.47 -2.99 -19.90
N LYS A 186 -48.02 -3.57 -18.83
CA LYS A 186 -49.35 -4.23 -18.86
C LYS A 186 -50.46 -3.20 -18.75
N GLU A 187 -50.35 -2.29 -17.79
CA GLU A 187 -51.32 -1.21 -17.55
C GLU A 187 -51.48 -0.34 -18.82
N LEU A 188 -50.38 0.00 -19.50
CA LEU A 188 -50.40 0.68 -20.79
C LEU A 188 -51.14 -0.13 -21.86
N HIS A 189 -50.86 -1.44 -21.98
CA HIS A 189 -51.48 -2.30 -22.98
C HIS A 189 -52.98 -2.51 -22.72
N GLU A 190 -53.41 -2.57 -21.46
CA GLU A 190 -54.81 -2.68 -21.06
C GLU A 190 -55.59 -1.39 -21.40
N GLU A 191 -54.98 -0.21 -21.21
CA GLU A 191 -55.55 1.07 -21.66
C GLU A 191 -55.51 1.23 -23.20
N ASP A 192 -54.47 0.77 -23.90
CA ASP A 192 -54.44 0.74 -25.38
C ASP A 192 -55.59 -0.11 -25.95
N LEU A 193 -55.83 -1.30 -25.39
CA LEU A 193 -56.95 -2.18 -25.78
C LEU A 193 -58.33 -1.55 -25.50
N ARG A 194 -58.46 -0.82 -24.39
CA ARG A 194 -59.66 -0.06 -24.03
C ARG A 194 -59.90 1.09 -25.01
N LEU A 195 -58.84 1.83 -25.39
CA LEU A 195 -58.91 2.91 -26.38
C LEU A 195 -59.26 2.38 -27.77
N HIS A 196 -58.64 1.29 -28.23
CA HIS A 196 -59.00 0.64 -29.49
C HIS A 196 -60.47 0.20 -29.51
N SER A 197 -60.96 -0.37 -28.41
CA SER A 197 -62.37 -0.76 -28.28
C SER A 197 -63.32 0.45 -28.38
N MET A 198 -62.95 1.59 -27.78
CA MET A 198 -63.71 2.85 -27.89
C MET A 198 -63.68 3.41 -29.32
N MET A 199 -62.52 3.37 -29.99
CA MET A 199 -62.36 3.81 -31.37
C MET A 199 -63.17 2.96 -32.34
N GLU A 200 -63.23 1.65 -32.17
CA GLU A 200 -64.06 0.76 -32.99
C GLU A 200 -65.56 1.02 -32.79
N VAL A 201 -66.01 1.22 -31.55
CA VAL A 201 -67.41 1.63 -31.28
C VAL A 201 -67.73 2.99 -31.93
N HIS A 202 -66.78 3.93 -31.92
CA HIS A 202 -66.94 5.22 -32.61
C HIS A 202 -66.97 5.05 -34.14
N ARG A 203 -66.09 4.22 -34.70
CA ARG A 203 -66.06 3.88 -36.14
C ARG A 203 -67.38 3.27 -36.60
N HIS A 204 -67.92 2.31 -35.83
CA HIS A 204 -69.22 1.70 -36.12
C HIS A 204 -70.37 2.73 -36.11
N ARG A 205 -70.42 3.62 -35.11
CA ARG A 205 -71.43 4.71 -35.07
C ARG A 205 -71.33 5.65 -36.28
N MET A 206 -70.11 5.97 -36.73
CA MET A 206 -69.93 6.79 -37.92
C MET A 206 -70.46 6.07 -39.18
N MET A 207 -70.11 4.80 -39.39
CA MET A 207 -70.67 3.98 -40.47
C MET A 207 -72.21 3.92 -40.43
N GLU A 208 -72.81 3.76 -39.25
CA GLU A 208 -74.27 3.76 -39.05
C GLU A 208 -74.89 5.11 -39.47
N THR A 209 -74.25 6.24 -39.16
CA THR A 209 -74.73 7.56 -39.60
C THR A 209 -74.55 7.79 -41.10
N GLU A 210 -73.46 7.33 -41.70
CA GLU A 210 -73.25 7.38 -43.16
C GLU A 210 -74.29 6.53 -43.90
N GLU A 211 -74.57 5.32 -43.41
CA GLU A 211 -75.66 4.49 -43.91
C GLU A 211 -77.04 5.17 -43.82
N GLN A 212 -77.32 5.89 -42.74
CA GLN A 212 -78.57 6.65 -42.58
C GLN A 212 -78.64 7.80 -43.60
N ILE A 213 -77.55 8.54 -43.81
CA ILE A 213 -77.45 9.60 -44.82
C ILE A 213 -77.63 9.00 -46.24
N GLU A 214 -77.03 7.85 -46.54
CA GLU A 214 -77.26 7.16 -47.80
C GLU A 214 -78.72 6.72 -47.99
N LYS A 215 -79.35 6.16 -46.95
CA LYS A 215 -80.77 5.74 -47.00
C LYS A 215 -81.67 6.94 -47.29
N LEU A 216 -81.43 8.08 -46.66
CA LEU A 216 -82.14 9.33 -46.93
C LEU A 216 -81.88 9.86 -48.36
N ARG A 217 -80.63 9.87 -48.85
CA ARG A 217 -80.31 10.24 -50.24
C ARG A 217 -81.00 9.33 -51.25
N LYS A 218 -80.99 8.00 -51.02
CA LYS A 218 -81.67 7.01 -51.87
C LYS A 218 -83.19 7.24 -51.89
N GLN A 219 -83.80 7.57 -50.75
CA GLN A 219 -85.21 7.98 -50.69
C GLN A 219 -85.48 9.27 -51.49
N GLN A 220 -84.64 10.30 -51.34
CA GLN A 220 -84.76 11.55 -52.11
C GLN A 220 -84.63 11.31 -53.63
N HIS A 221 -83.70 10.45 -54.07
CA HIS A 221 -83.59 10.07 -55.48
C HIS A 221 -84.82 9.29 -55.99
N LEU A 222 -85.42 8.42 -55.17
CA LEU A 222 -86.67 7.72 -55.53
C LEU A 222 -87.86 8.69 -55.65
N LEU A 223 -87.98 9.66 -54.74
CA LEU A 223 -89.01 10.71 -54.80
C LEU A 223 -88.84 11.61 -56.04
N GLY A 224 -87.61 12.05 -56.32
CA GLY A 224 -87.29 12.84 -57.52
C GLY A 224 -87.55 12.05 -58.81
N ARG A 225 -87.20 10.76 -58.85
CA ARG A 225 -87.55 9.87 -59.96
C ARG A 225 -89.06 9.78 -60.16
N ALA A 226 -89.83 9.59 -59.08
CA ALA A 226 -91.29 9.50 -59.16
C ALA A 226 -91.93 10.80 -59.66
N GLN A 227 -91.38 11.97 -59.29
CA GLN A 227 -91.80 13.27 -59.82
C GLN A 227 -91.49 13.41 -61.32
N ILE A 228 -90.30 12.99 -61.77
CA ILE A 228 -89.91 13.01 -63.19
C ILE A 228 -90.79 12.04 -64.01
N GLN A 229 -91.14 10.87 -63.48
CA GLN A 229 -92.06 9.95 -64.16
C GLN A 229 -93.44 10.59 -64.36
N LYS A 230 -94.00 11.24 -63.34
CA LYS A 230 -95.25 12.01 -63.48
C LYS A 230 -95.15 13.12 -64.52
N GLN A 231 -94.06 13.88 -64.54
CA GLN A 231 -93.83 14.92 -65.56
C GLN A 231 -93.70 14.37 -66.98
N ILE A 232 -93.28 13.11 -67.15
CA ILE A 232 -93.26 12.42 -68.45
C ILE A 232 -94.66 11.94 -68.83
N GLU A 233 -95.43 11.44 -67.87
CA GLU A 233 -96.83 11.04 -68.04
C GLU A 233 -97.70 12.26 -68.42
N GLU A 234 -97.64 13.34 -67.64
CA GLU A 234 -98.28 14.64 -67.89
C GLU A 234 -97.93 15.18 -69.30
N ARG A 235 -96.65 15.20 -69.68
CA ARG A 235 -96.20 15.66 -71.01
C ARG A 235 -96.54 14.70 -72.15
N PHE A 236 -96.84 13.44 -71.86
CA PHE A 236 -97.32 12.49 -72.85
C PHE A 236 -98.82 12.72 -73.11
N GLU A 237 -99.61 12.95 -72.06
CA GLU A 237 -101.02 13.35 -72.15
C GLU A 237 -101.17 14.71 -72.87
N GLU A 238 -100.37 15.73 -72.52
CA GLU A 238 -100.31 17.02 -73.23
C GLU A 238 -100.01 16.84 -74.72
N ARG A 239 -99.09 15.92 -75.07
CA ARG A 239 -98.72 15.68 -76.47
C ARG A 239 -99.83 14.96 -77.23
N LEU A 240 -100.46 13.96 -76.61
CA LEU A 240 -101.58 13.23 -77.20
C LEU A 240 -102.71 14.21 -77.53
N LEU A 241 -103.09 15.08 -76.59
CA LEU A 241 -104.06 16.16 -76.80
C LEU A 241 -103.64 17.13 -77.92
N GLN A 242 -102.36 17.50 -78.01
CA GLN A 242 -101.87 18.34 -79.10
C GLN A 242 -101.91 17.64 -80.46
N ASP A 243 -101.66 16.33 -80.52
CA ASP A 243 -101.70 15.57 -81.77
C ASP A 243 -103.15 15.30 -82.21
N GLU A 244 -104.08 15.02 -81.28
CA GLU A 244 -105.53 15.01 -81.55
C GLU A 244 -106.03 16.36 -82.12
N MET A 245 -105.58 17.48 -81.54
CA MET A 245 -105.90 18.82 -82.05
C MET A 245 -105.34 19.05 -83.46
N LYS A 246 -104.10 18.62 -83.74
CA LYS A 246 -103.51 18.67 -85.09
C LYS A 246 -104.26 17.78 -86.08
N GLU A 247 -104.78 16.62 -85.68
CA GLU A 247 -105.62 15.80 -86.56
C GLU A 247 -106.93 16.50 -86.90
N GLN A 248 -107.60 17.13 -85.93
CA GLN A 248 -108.79 17.94 -86.19
C GLN A 248 -108.51 19.15 -87.10
N GLU A 249 -107.36 19.81 -86.94
CA GLU A 249 -106.91 20.88 -87.84
C GLU A 249 -106.58 20.35 -89.23
N SER A 250 -105.89 19.21 -89.33
CA SER A 250 -105.52 18.55 -90.59
C SER A 250 -106.75 18.10 -91.39
N GLN A 251 -107.80 17.60 -90.72
CA GLN A 251 -109.09 17.29 -91.34
C GLN A 251 -109.74 18.55 -91.95
N LYS A 252 -109.79 19.66 -91.20
CA LYS A 252 -110.29 20.97 -91.71
C LYS A 252 -109.42 21.50 -92.85
N MET A 253 -108.10 21.28 -92.79
CA MET A 253 -107.15 21.62 -93.85
C MET A 253 -107.41 20.81 -95.13
N LEU A 254 -107.65 19.50 -95.01
CA LEU A 254 -108.01 18.63 -96.14
C LEU A 254 -109.36 19.01 -96.76
N GLU A 255 -110.34 19.43 -95.97
CA GLU A 255 -111.61 19.98 -96.49
C GLU A 255 -111.41 21.29 -97.26
N ASN A 256 -110.50 22.16 -96.82
CA ASN A 256 -110.18 23.40 -97.51
C ASN A 256 -109.31 23.17 -98.75
N LEU A 257 -108.35 22.25 -98.70
CA LEU A 257 -107.55 21.83 -99.87
C LEU A 257 -108.43 21.21 -100.96
N LYS A 258 -109.47 20.44 -100.61
CA LYS A 258 -110.45 19.94 -101.59
C LYS A 258 -111.21 21.06 -102.31
N LYS A 259 -111.53 22.17 -101.63
CA LYS A 259 -112.15 23.35 -102.26
C LYS A 259 -111.16 24.03 -103.20
N ILE A 260 -109.95 24.31 -102.71
CA ILE A 260 -108.86 24.93 -103.50
C ILE A 260 -108.51 24.09 -104.73
N GLN A 261 -108.51 22.75 -104.65
CA GLN A 261 -108.24 21.89 -105.81
C GLN A 261 -109.30 21.99 -106.91
N MET A 262 -110.57 22.26 -106.57
CA MET A 262 -111.60 22.56 -107.58
C MET A 262 -111.31 23.90 -108.27
N GLU A 263 -110.94 24.92 -107.50
CA GLU A 263 -110.57 26.25 -108.01
C GLU A 263 -109.27 26.24 -108.83
N GLU A 264 -108.28 25.42 -108.45
CA GLU A 264 -107.01 25.28 -109.18
C GLU A 264 -107.15 24.54 -110.50
N LEU A 265 -108.12 23.62 -110.64
CA LEU A 265 -108.45 23.02 -111.93
C LEU A 265 -108.95 24.08 -112.94
N GLU A 266 -109.73 25.06 -112.48
CA GLU A 266 -110.16 26.21 -113.29
C GLU A 266 -109.03 27.22 -113.57
N ALA A 267 -107.98 27.25 -112.74
CA ALA A 267 -106.81 28.11 -112.91
C ALA A 267 -105.72 27.50 -113.81
N LEU A 268 -105.51 26.18 -113.75
CA LEU A 268 -104.52 25.46 -114.56
C LEU A 268 -104.86 25.43 -116.04
N GLN A 269 -106.16 25.49 -116.38
CA GLN A 269 -106.62 25.69 -117.75
C GLN A 269 -106.07 27.01 -118.35
N LYS A 270 -105.97 28.07 -117.54
CA LYS A 270 -105.51 29.41 -117.94
C LYS A 270 -103.97 29.51 -117.97
N LYS A 271 -103.25 28.93 -116.99
CA LYS A 271 -101.78 29.04 -116.92
C LYS A 271 -101.01 28.35 -118.06
N LYS A 272 -101.57 27.31 -118.70
CA LYS A 272 -100.94 26.63 -119.85
C LYS A 272 -100.70 27.53 -121.07
N GLU A 273 -101.39 28.67 -121.13
CA GLU A 273 -101.30 29.64 -122.23
C GLU A 273 -100.03 30.50 -122.15
N GLN A 274 -99.39 30.61 -120.98
CA GLN A 274 -98.34 31.62 -120.72
C GLN A 274 -96.89 31.11 -120.77
N GLN A 275 -96.60 29.89 -120.27
CA GLN A 275 -95.25 29.52 -119.80
C GLN A 275 -94.14 29.34 -120.87
N LYS A 276 -94.44 29.51 -122.17
CA LYS A 276 -93.57 29.11 -123.29
C LYS A 276 -92.42 30.10 -123.63
N GLN A 277 -91.91 30.89 -122.68
CA GLN A 277 -91.27 32.19 -123.01
C GLN A 277 -89.87 32.55 -122.41
N LEU A 278 -89.21 31.77 -121.52
CA LEU A 278 -88.21 32.36 -120.59
C LEU A 278 -86.78 31.75 -120.38
N HIS A 279 -86.36 30.65 -121.02
CA HIS A 279 -85.51 29.66 -120.30
C HIS A 279 -83.95 29.63 -120.45
N LEU A 280 -83.21 30.72 -120.78
CA LEU A 280 -81.98 30.60 -121.61
C LEU A 280 -80.55 31.06 -121.11
N GLU A 281 -80.23 31.32 -119.83
CA GLU A 281 -79.02 32.15 -119.49
C GLU A 281 -77.73 31.54 -118.84
N ILE A 282 -77.81 30.72 -117.78
CA ILE A 282 -77.03 31.02 -116.54
C ILE A 282 -75.51 30.64 -116.42
N PHE A 283 -75.05 29.45 -116.84
CA PHE A 283 -73.83 28.80 -116.28
C PHE A 283 -72.45 29.41 -116.67
N LYS A 284 -71.40 29.35 -115.79
CA LYS A 284 -70.00 29.72 -116.15
C LYS A 284 -68.75 29.33 -115.28
N ILE A 285 -68.74 29.42 -113.95
CA ILE A 285 -67.62 30.15 -113.24
C ILE A 285 -66.31 29.41 -112.77
N ASN A 286 -66.23 28.84 -111.55
CA ASN A 286 -65.03 28.92 -110.66
C ASN A 286 -64.18 27.62 -110.46
N GLN A 287 -62.94 27.70 -109.91
CA GLN A 287 -62.07 26.52 -109.64
C GLN A 287 -61.00 26.54 -108.49
N GLU A 288 -60.00 27.45 -108.44
CA GLU A 288 -58.59 27.03 -108.18
C GLU A 288 -58.02 26.74 -106.74
N THR A 289 -58.25 27.61 -105.75
CA THR A 289 -57.16 28.05 -104.83
C THR A 289 -56.73 27.04 -103.73
N THR A 290 -55.46 26.58 -103.72
CA THR A 290 -55.09 25.33 -102.98
C THR A 290 -53.67 25.11 -102.37
N ARG A 291 -52.58 25.79 -102.78
CA ARG A 291 -51.40 25.01 -103.27
C ARG A 291 -50.15 24.58 -102.44
N ALA A 292 -49.73 25.08 -101.26
CA ALA A 292 -48.42 24.68 -100.66
C ALA A 292 -48.21 24.90 -99.12
N LYS A 293 -47.27 24.18 -98.44
CA LYS A 293 -47.03 24.29 -96.96
C LYS A 293 -45.71 23.78 -96.30
N GLU A 294 -44.67 23.28 -97.00
CA GLU A 294 -43.90 22.09 -96.50
C GLU A 294 -42.48 22.22 -95.84
N ARG A 295 -41.88 23.39 -95.55
CA ARG A 295 -40.42 23.51 -95.27
C ARG A 295 -39.99 23.78 -93.79
N ARG A 296 -39.94 22.80 -92.85
CA ARG A 296 -39.72 23.13 -91.40
C ARG A 296 -39.00 22.14 -90.41
N MET A 297 -38.30 21.07 -90.80
CA MET A 297 -38.08 19.92 -89.88
C MET A 297 -36.65 19.57 -89.33
N ASP A 298 -35.54 20.16 -89.77
CA ASP A 298 -34.25 19.40 -89.79
C ASP A 298 -33.11 19.77 -88.78
N GLU A 299 -33.32 20.53 -87.69
CA GLU A 299 -32.20 21.21 -86.96
C GLU A 299 -31.74 20.69 -85.57
N GLU A 300 -32.34 19.67 -84.93
CA GLU A 300 -32.12 19.45 -83.47
C GLU A 300 -31.16 18.31 -83.01
N ARG A 301 -29.97 18.74 -82.54
CA ARG A 301 -29.18 18.26 -81.37
C ARG A 301 -28.53 16.87 -81.38
N LEU A 302 -27.23 16.85 -81.70
CA LEU A 302 -26.30 15.72 -81.60
C LEU A 302 -25.25 15.93 -80.46
N ALA A 303 -25.67 16.46 -79.31
CA ALA A 303 -24.76 17.09 -78.33
C ALA A 303 -24.55 16.30 -77.01
N ASP A 304 -23.30 15.82 -76.85
CA ASP A 304 -22.49 15.69 -75.62
C ASP A 304 -22.84 14.66 -74.52
N LEU A 305 -21.81 13.88 -74.12
CA LEU A 305 -21.99 12.55 -73.48
C LEU A 305 -20.72 12.03 -72.74
N ARG A 306 -19.91 12.86 -72.04
CA ARG A 306 -18.52 12.46 -71.68
C ARG A 306 -17.94 12.70 -70.27
N ASP A 307 -18.55 13.48 -69.37
CA ASP A 307 -17.73 14.19 -68.35
C ASP A 307 -17.67 13.64 -66.90
N LEU A 308 -18.30 12.51 -66.52
CA LEU A 308 -18.56 12.21 -65.10
C LEU A 308 -17.85 11.01 -64.41
N GLU A 309 -17.29 10.01 -65.11
CA GLU A 309 -16.90 8.75 -64.44
C GLU A 309 -15.44 8.64 -63.96
N TYR A 310 -14.54 9.56 -64.34
CA TYR A 310 -13.09 9.43 -64.08
C TYR A 310 -12.67 9.64 -62.60
N ILE A 311 -13.44 10.40 -61.81
CA ILE A 311 -12.99 10.94 -60.51
C ILE A 311 -12.89 9.87 -59.41
N ARG A 312 -13.60 8.74 -59.52
CA ARG A 312 -13.86 7.82 -58.41
C ARG A 312 -12.66 6.97 -57.94
N GLN A 313 -11.59 6.84 -58.75
CA GLN A 313 -10.49 5.90 -58.50
C GLN A 313 -9.29 6.46 -57.70
N LYS A 314 -9.35 7.68 -57.16
CA LYS A 314 -8.17 8.35 -56.56
C LYS A 314 -7.95 8.07 -55.07
N MET A 315 -9.00 7.81 -54.30
CA MET A 315 -8.98 7.95 -52.82
C MET A 315 -8.36 6.79 -52.03
N GLU A 316 -8.13 5.62 -52.62
CA GLU A 316 -7.78 4.40 -51.86
C GLU A 316 -6.28 4.20 -51.59
N ARG A 317 -5.39 5.12 -52.01
CA ARG A 317 -3.92 4.91 -51.97
C ARG A 317 -3.16 5.63 -50.85
N GLU A 318 -3.82 6.43 -50.02
CA GLU A 318 -3.14 7.28 -49.02
C GLU A 318 -3.21 6.73 -47.58
N ALA A 319 -4.01 5.69 -47.32
CA ALA A 319 -4.39 5.25 -45.97
C ALA A 319 -3.39 4.32 -45.24
N GLN A 320 -2.27 3.92 -45.84
CA GLN A 320 -1.36 2.90 -45.26
C GLN A 320 0.06 3.39 -44.95
N HIS A 321 0.36 4.69 -45.15
CA HIS A 321 1.66 5.27 -44.77
C HIS A 321 1.82 5.56 -43.27
N GLU A 322 0.79 5.33 -42.43
CA GLU A 322 0.81 5.71 -41.01
C GLU A 322 1.49 4.69 -40.06
N GLU A 323 1.67 3.42 -40.47
CA GLU A 323 2.14 2.37 -39.53
C GLU A 323 3.65 2.38 -39.24
N GLU A 324 4.49 2.96 -40.12
CA GLU A 324 5.96 2.79 -40.04
C GLU A 324 6.64 3.54 -38.86
N GLN A 325 6.02 4.56 -38.25
CA GLN A 325 6.75 5.55 -37.43
C GLN A 325 6.57 5.46 -35.89
N ARG A 326 6.08 4.35 -35.31
CA ARG A 326 5.78 4.30 -33.85
C ARG A 326 6.42 3.20 -32.99
N LYS A 327 7.33 2.36 -33.49
CA LYS A 327 8.06 1.35 -32.67
C LYS A 327 9.60 1.36 -32.73
N ILE A 328 10.19 2.51 -33.08
CA ILE A 328 11.58 2.82 -32.68
C ILE A 328 11.62 3.00 -31.13
N LYS A 329 12.79 2.80 -30.50
CA LYS A 329 13.26 3.43 -29.21
C LYS A 329 13.31 2.62 -27.89
N ARG A 330 13.17 1.28 -27.79
CA ARG A 330 13.17 0.62 -26.43
C ARG A 330 13.99 -0.65 -26.15
N GLU A 331 14.66 -1.31 -27.11
CA GLU A 331 15.39 -2.58 -26.85
C GLU A 331 16.88 -2.56 -27.20
N LYS A 332 17.50 -1.37 -27.24
CA LYS A 332 18.96 -1.19 -27.26
C LYS A 332 19.33 -0.10 -26.25
N GLU A 333 20.28 -0.39 -25.35
CA GLU A 333 21.24 0.53 -24.66
C GLU A 333 21.62 0.20 -23.19
N LEU A 334 21.12 -0.87 -22.54
CA LEU A 334 21.39 -1.14 -21.10
C LEU A 334 22.14 -2.43 -20.73
N GLU A 335 23.01 -2.94 -21.60
CA GLU A 335 24.08 -3.89 -21.21
C GLU A 335 25.45 -3.39 -21.74
N LEU A 336 25.83 -2.19 -21.31
CA LEU A 336 27.13 -1.60 -21.58
C LEU A 336 27.82 -1.23 -20.25
N ALA A 337 29.04 -1.73 -20.09
CA ALA A 337 30.00 -1.40 -19.03
C ALA A 337 29.66 -1.85 -17.59
N ARG A 338 30.24 -2.99 -17.18
CA ARG A 338 31.30 -3.13 -16.15
C ARG A 338 31.60 -4.62 -15.89
N LEU A 339 32.83 -5.09 -15.71
CA LEU A 339 34.16 -4.46 -15.86
C LEU A 339 35.25 -5.55 -15.99
N ARG A 340 36.50 -5.11 -16.20
CA ARG A 340 37.75 -5.86 -16.01
C ARG A 340 37.77 -6.62 -14.67
N ALA A 341 38.45 -7.77 -14.59
CA ALA A 341 39.72 -7.92 -13.86
C ALA A 341 40.28 -9.37 -13.97
N LEU A 342 41.59 -9.52 -13.69
CA LEU A 342 42.37 -10.77 -13.73
C LEU A 342 42.52 -11.37 -15.16
N GLN A 343 43.70 -11.87 -15.59
CA GLN A 343 45.02 -11.86 -14.96
C GLN A 343 46.12 -11.90 -16.05
N GLU A 344 47.25 -11.22 -15.83
CA GLU A 344 48.45 -11.33 -16.67
C GLU A 344 49.50 -12.27 -16.06
N ARG A 345 50.23 -12.96 -16.94
CA ARG A 345 51.67 -13.27 -16.86
C ARG A 345 52.29 -13.58 -15.48
N GLU A 346 52.63 -14.84 -15.24
CA GLU A 346 53.89 -15.23 -14.58
C GLU A 346 54.48 -16.48 -15.31
N ARG A 347 55.73 -16.39 -15.78
CA ARG A 347 56.96 -17.01 -15.24
C ARG A 347 57.17 -18.48 -15.65
N ASP A 348 57.99 -18.69 -16.68
CA ASP A 348 58.96 -19.79 -16.74
C ASP A 348 60.04 -19.52 -17.80
N ARG A 349 61.32 -19.48 -17.39
CA ARG A 349 62.58 -19.45 -18.20
C ARG A 349 63.79 -18.98 -17.34
N LYS A 350 64.53 -19.93 -16.74
CA LYS A 350 65.97 -19.86 -16.33
C LYS A 350 66.30 -21.04 -15.41
N ALA A 351 67.05 -22.03 -15.89
CA ALA A 351 67.35 -23.25 -15.11
C ALA A 351 68.62 -24.02 -15.55
N GLU A 352 69.67 -23.34 -16.05
CA GLU A 352 70.86 -24.01 -16.62
C GLU A 352 72.19 -23.30 -16.24
N GLN A 353 73.26 -24.10 -16.06
CA GLN A 353 74.73 -23.81 -15.93
C GLN A 353 75.40 -23.95 -14.54
N ASP A 354 76.28 -24.97 -14.39
CA ASP A 354 77.44 -25.04 -13.44
C ASP A 354 78.26 -26.36 -13.62
N GLU A 355 79.61 -26.35 -13.77
CA GLU A 355 80.56 -27.51 -13.54
C GLU A 355 82.10 -27.26 -13.81
N LEU A 356 83.00 -28.11 -13.23
CA LEU A 356 84.47 -28.44 -13.53
C LEU A 356 85.69 -27.86 -12.70
N ARG A 357 86.69 -28.76 -12.36
CA ARG A 357 88.23 -28.66 -12.30
C ARG A 357 89.00 -29.18 -11.02
N ALA A 358 90.18 -29.88 -11.14
CA ALA A 358 91.17 -30.22 -10.03
C ALA A 358 92.56 -30.93 -10.41
N ARG A 359 93.59 -30.97 -9.48
CA ARG A 359 94.75 -31.96 -9.22
C ARG A 359 96.29 -31.68 -9.56
N ARG A 360 97.28 -32.09 -8.67
CA ARG A 360 98.59 -32.88 -8.86
C ARG A 360 99.96 -32.51 -8.08
N ASN A 361 100.84 -33.53 -7.80
CA ASN A 361 102.37 -33.62 -7.62
C ASN A 361 103.19 -33.60 -6.24
N GLN A 362 104.45 -34.17 -6.19
CA GLN A 362 105.33 -34.66 -5.02
C GLN A 362 106.89 -34.78 -5.39
N GLU A 363 107.99 -35.20 -4.67
CA GLU A 363 108.62 -35.29 -3.27
C GLU A 363 110.10 -35.92 -3.25
N ALA A 364 111.08 -35.66 -2.29
CA ALA A 364 112.42 -36.40 -2.07
C ALA A 364 113.41 -35.92 -0.89
N ALA A 365 114.34 -36.76 -0.29
CA ALA A 365 115.55 -36.40 0.58
C ALA A 365 116.51 -37.57 1.11
N GLU A 366 117.81 -37.38 1.56
CA GLU A 366 118.73 -38.37 2.28
C GLU A 366 120.14 -37.89 2.89
N ARG A 367 120.86 -38.71 3.75
CA ARG A 367 122.36 -39.00 3.89
C ARG A 367 123.28 -38.62 5.14
N GLU A 368 124.43 -39.36 5.33
CA GLU A 368 125.71 -39.23 6.18
C GLU A 368 125.83 -39.84 7.65
N TRP A 369 127.05 -40.24 8.16
CA TRP A 369 127.21 -41.06 9.40
C TRP A 369 128.48 -41.11 10.37
N ARG A 370 129.61 -41.82 10.09
CA ARG A 370 130.08 -42.92 11.01
C ARG A 370 131.10 -42.73 12.19
N ARG A 371 132.11 -41.83 12.22
CA ARG A 371 133.22 -41.91 13.24
C ARG A 371 132.88 -41.35 14.65
N LYS A 372 131.74 -40.64 14.79
CA LYS A 372 131.19 -40.07 16.02
C LYS A 372 130.67 -41.16 17.01
N GLN A 373 131.54 -42.03 17.59
CA GLN A 373 131.05 -43.25 18.29
C GLN A 373 131.66 -43.69 19.65
N LYS A 374 132.95 -43.47 20.02
CA LYS A 374 133.51 -44.11 21.25
C LYS A 374 133.85 -43.22 22.46
N GLU A 375 134.37 -42.00 22.31
CA GLU A 375 134.48 -41.06 23.45
C GLU A 375 133.11 -40.53 23.85
N LYS A 376 132.33 -40.17 22.83
CA LYS A 376 130.94 -40.59 22.63
C LYS A 376 130.50 -41.66 23.66
N ALA A 377 130.67 -42.96 23.47
CA ALA A 377 130.15 -43.99 24.39
C ALA A 377 130.40 -43.81 25.92
N GLN A 378 131.46 -43.12 26.37
CA GLN A 378 131.66 -42.83 27.81
C GLN A 378 131.06 -41.50 28.26
N LYS A 379 131.17 -40.44 27.47
CA LYS A 379 130.40 -39.20 27.71
C LYS A 379 128.92 -39.49 27.60
N GLU A 380 128.48 -40.18 26.55
CA GLU A 380 127.18 -40.81 26.40
C GLU A 380 126.80 -41.74 27.56
N LEU A 381 127.67 -42.22 28.45
CA LEU A 381 127.25 -42.97 29.65
C LEU A 381 126.86 -42.04 30.79
N GLU A 382 127.72 -41.10 31.19
CA GLU A 382 127.36 -40.07 32.17
C GLU A 382 126.25 -39.14 31.67
N GLU A 383 126.30 -38.79 30.38
CA GLU A 383 125.24 -38.10 29.67
C GLU A 383 124.02 -39.00 29.57
N VAL A 384 124.09 -40.33 29.34
CA VAL A 384 122.90 -41.20 29.47
C VAL A 384 122.36 -41.24 30.90
N GLU A 385 123.16 -41.09 31.95
CA GLU A 385 122.63 -41.04 33.32
C GLU A 385 122.01 -39.68 33.66
N LYS A 386 122.64 -38.58 33.25
CA LYS A 386 122.08 -37.22 33.34
C LYS A 386 120.86 -37.05 32.42
N LEU A 387 120.85 -37.69 31.24
CA LEU A 387 119.73 -37.79 30.32
C LEU A 387 118.66 -38.73 30.87
N LYS A 388 118.97 -39.88 31.49
CA LYS A 388 117.97 -40.73 32.20
C LYS A 388 117.31 -39.93 33.31
N ALA A 389 118.07 -39.22 34.14
CA ALA A 389 117.53 -38.39 35.21
C ALA A 389 116.64 -37.27 34.66
N THR A 390 117.12 -36.50 33.67
CA THR A 390 116.32 -35.43 33.04
C THR A 390 115.19 -35.95 32.15
N TRP A 391 115.28 -37.17 31.62
CA TRP A 391 114.22 -37.86 30.86
C TRP A 391 113.15 -38.42 31.79
N LEU A 392 113.51 -38.95 32.96
CA LEU A 392 112.56 -39.29 34.02
C LEU A 392 111.89 -38.04 34.61
N GLN A 393 112.62 -36.93 34.75
CA GLN A 393 112.02 -35.62 35.07
C GLN A 393 111.10 -35.13 33.94
N GLN A 394 111.49 -35.25 32.66
CA GLN A 394 110.62 -34.92 31.53
C GLN A 394 109.42 -35.86 31.41
N ILE A 395 109.54 -37.13 31.75
CA ILE A 395 108.43 -38.09 31.80
C ILE A 395 107.48 -37.67 32.90
N THR A 396 107.94 -37.54 34.15
CA THR A 396 107.07 -37.14 35.27
C THR A 396 106.46 -35.76 35.06
N GLN A 397 107.17 -34.81 34.42
CA GLN A 397 106.59 -33.53 33.97
C GLN A 397 105.56 -33.71 32.84
N LYS A 398 105.81 -34.57 31.83
CA LYS A 398 104.84 -34.87 30.76
C LYS A 398 103.62 -35.60 31.31
N GLU A 399 103.78 -36.57 32.21
CA GLU A 399 102.70 -37.28 32.90
C GLU A 399 101.90 -36.33 33.79
N HIS A 400 102.54 -35.42 34.51
CA HIS A 400 101.87 -34.38 35.29
C HIS A 400 101.10 -33.40 34.38
N LEU A 401 101.68 -32.96 33.27
CA LEU A 401 101.02 -32.10 32.28
C LEU A 401 99.86 -32.82 31.57
N LEU A 402 100.02 -34.10 31.22
CA LEU A 402 98.98 -34.95 30.64
C LEU A 402 97.87 -35.24 31.65
N SER A 403 98.20 -35.40 32.93
CA SER A 403 97.22 -35.54 34.03
C SER A 403 96.43 -34.25 34.24
N ILE A 404 97.10 -33.08 34.26
CA ILE A 404 96.47 -31.77 34.27
C ILE A 404 95.60 -31.56 33.02
N GLN A 405 96.07 -31.98 31.84
CA GLN A 405 95.32 -31.86 30.59
C GLN A 405 94.11 -32.81 30.58
N ALA A 406 94.24 -34.04 31.07
CA ALA A 406 93.13 -34.97 31.25
C ALA A 406 92.11 -34.46 32.27
N ALA A 407 92.55 -33.85 33.37
CA ALA A 407 91.67 -33.22 34.36
C ALA A 407 90.96 -31.99 33.77
N ARG A 408 91.66 -31.13 33.01
CA ARG A 408 91.07 -30.00 32.27
C ARG A 408 90.06 -30.47 31.22
N ASN A 409 90.36 -31.56 30.50
CA ASN A 409 89.49 -32.16 29.49
C ASN A 409 88.24 -32.78 30.15
N ARG A 410 88.38 -33.50 31.26
CA ARG A 410 87.24 -34.00 32.07
C ARG A 410 86.38 -32.85 32.57
N ALA A 411 86.97 -31.83 33.17
CA ALA A 411 86.25 -30.65 33.65
C ALA A 411 85.62 -29.81 32.52
N ALA A 412 86.15 -29.85 31.29
CA ALA A 412 85.52 -29.27 30.10
C ALA A 412 84.34 -30.13 29.62
N PHE A 413 84.53 -31.45 29.50
CA PHE A 413 83.50 -32.41 29.12
C PHE A 413 82.32 -32.41 30.11
N GLU A 414 82.58 -32.36 31.41
CA GLU A 414 81.54 -32.19 32.44
C GLU A 414 80.77 -30.87 32.31
N ARG A 415 81.45 -29.76 31.99
CA ARG A 415 80.76 -28.47 31.75
C ARG A 415 79.87 -28.56 30.51
N VAL A 416 80.35 -29.20 29.44
CA VAL A 416 79.54 -29.48 28.24
C VAL A 416 78.34 -30.36 28.58
N LEU A 417 78.52 -31.47 29.31
CA LEU A 417 77.42 -32.34 29.75
C LEU A 417 76.41 -31.61 30.65
N ARG A 418 76.86 -30.73 31.56
CA ARG A 418 75.95 -29.90 32.38
C ARG A 418 75.14 -28.95 31.50
N SER A 419 75.80 -28.21 30.59
CA SER A 419 75.09 -27.33 29.66
C SER A 419 74.16 -28.06 28.68
N GLN A 420 74.49 -29.30 28.29
CA GLN A 420 73.62 -30.15 27.47
C GLN A 420 72.41 -30.65 28.26
N LYS A 421 72.57 -31.06 29.52
CA LYS A 421 71.44 -31.40 30.41
C LYS A 421 70.54 -30.19 30.62
N GLU A 422 71.10 -29.05 31.03
CA GLU A 422 70.34 -27.80 31.19
C GLU A 422 69.63 -27.37 29.89
N ALA A 423 70.20 -27.63 28.71
CA ALA A 423 69.54 -27.34 27.44
C ALA A 423 68.40 -28.32 27.13
N ILE A 424 68.53 -29.60 27.49
CA ILE A 424 67.46 -30.61 27.40
C ILE A 424 66.33 -30.26 28.38
N ASP A 425 66.66 -29.96 29.64
CA ASP A 425 65.70 -29.63 30.69
C ASP A 425 64.89 -28.39 30.31
N ARG A 426 65.55 -27.31 29.85
CA ARG A 426 64.89 -26.10 29.31
C ARG A 426 64.05 -26.40 28.06
N ALA A 427 64.49 -27.29 27.18
CA ALA A 427 63.71 -27.68 26.00
C ALA A 427 62.44 -28.46 26.39
N LEU A 428 62.50 -29.29 27.43
CA LEU A 428 61.34 -29.98 28.01
C LEU A 428 60.37 -28.99 28.66
N GLU A 429 60.86 -28.03 29.45
CA GLU A 429 60.03 -26.94 30.01
C GLU A 429 59.37 -26.09 28.92
N GLU A 430 60.09 -25.77 27.84
CA GLU A 430 59.54 -25.09 26.66
C GLU A 430 58.49 -25.96 25.96
N GLU A 431 58.71 -27.26 25.78
CA GLU A 431 57.71 -28.16 25.22
C GLU A 431 56.47 -28.28 26.11
N GLU A 432 56.61 -28.42 27.43
CA GLU A 432 55.48 -28.48 28.35
C GLU A 432 54.68 -27.18 28.36
N THR A 433 55.35 -26.02 28.43
CA THR A 433 54.65 -24.72 28.37
C THR A 433 53.99 -24.49 27.01
N ARG A 434 54.58 -24.96 25.90
CA ARG A 434 53.93 -24.99 24.57
C ARG A 434 52.71 -25.91 24.57
N ARG A 435 52.82 -27.15 25.07
CA ARG A 435 51.71 -28.12 25.19
C ARG A 435 50.56 -27.55 26.04
N GLN A 436 50.86 -26.93 27.19
CA GLN A 436 49.88 -26.25 28.04
C GLN A 436 49.19 -25.07 27.34
N ARG A 437 49.93 -24.23 26.60
CA ARG A 437 49.35 -23.13 25.80
C ARG A 437 48.42 -23.68 24.71
N MET A 438 48.82 -24.74 24.00
CA MET A 438 48.00 -25.39 22.98
C MET A 438 46.75 -26.06 23.57
N ALA A 439 46.86 -26.67 24.76
CA ALA A 439 45.71 -27.22 25.48
C ALA A 439 44.69 -26.13 25.86
N ARG A 440 45.14 -25.04 26.50
CA ARG A 440 44.28 -23.89 26.86
C ARG A 440 43.65 -23.23 25.62
N HIS A 441 44.39 -23.13 24.52
CA HIS A 441 43.87 -22.63 23.25
C HIS A 441 42.78 -23.55 22.66
N ALA A 442 42.99 -24.87 22.69
CA ALA A 442 41.99 -25.86 22.28
C ALA A 442 40.75 -25.86 23.20
N GLU A 443 40.91 -25.59 24.50
CA GLU A 443 39.79 -25.38 25.43
C GLU A 443 39.00 -24.11 25.09
N GLY A 444 39.68 -23.00 24.81
CA GLY A 444 39.05 -21.77 24.34
C GLY A 444 38.27 -21.96 23.03
N ILE A 445 38.81 -22.71 22.07
CA ILE A 445 38.08 -23.07 20.83
C ILE A 445 36.85 -23.93 21.16
N ARG A 446 36.98 -24.93 22.04
CA ARG A 446 35.84 -25.77 22.49
C ARG A 446 34.75 -24.96 23.20
N GLN A 447 35.13 -23.92 23.95
CA GLN A 447 34.19 -22.98 24.57
C GLN A 447 33.49 -22.12 23.50
N GLN A 448 34.25 -21.49 22.59
CA GLN A 448 33.69 -20.70 21.48
C GLN A 448 32.77 -21.51 20.56
N MET A 449 33.04 -22.79 20.34
CA MET A 449 32.13 -23.70 19.61
C MET A 449 30.81 -23.86 20.35
N LYS A 450 30.84 -24.22 21.65
CA LYS A 450 29.63 -24.35 22.49
C LYS A 450 28.82 -23.06 22.57
N GLU A 451 29.49 -21.91 22.67
CA GLU A 451 28.84 -20.59 22.66
C GLU A 451 28.14 -20.31 21.34
N ARG A 452 28.81 -20.58 20.21
CA ARG A 452 28.23 -20.43 18.86
C ARG A 452 27.08 -21.41 18.61
N GLU A 453 27.18 -22.64 19.10
CA GLU A 453 26.10 -23.64 19.04
C GLU A 453 24.89 -23.19 19.87
N ALA A 454 25.08 -22.72 21.10
CA ALA A 454 24.02 -22.18 21.95
C ALA A 454 23.37 -20.93 21.31
N GLN A 455 24.17 -20.01 20.76
CA GLN A 455 23.68 -18.85 20.00
C GLN A 455 22.92 -19.29 18.75
N ALA A 456 23.37 -20.30 18.00
CA ALA A 456 22.67 -20.81 16.82
C ALA A 456 21.32 -21.46 17.19
N VAL A 457 21.27 -22.17 18.33
CA VAL A 457 20.03 -22.75 18.88
C VAL A 457 19.05 -21.65 19.31
N GLU A 458 19.49 -20.62 20.04
CA GLU A 458 18.57 -19.55 20.44
C GLU A 458 18.16 -18.67 19.25
N ASN A 459 19.06 -18.37 18.31
CA ASN A 459 18.70 -17.74 17.03
C ASN A 459 17.74 -18.60 16.17
N ARG A 460 17.71 -19.93 16.35
CA ARG A 460 16.70 -20.81 15.73
C ARG A 460 15.39 -20.73 16.49
N ARG A 461 15.40 -20.77 17.83
CA ARG A 461 14.22 -20.60 18.69
C ARG A 461 13.55 -19.25 18.46
N GLU A 462 14.31 -18.15 18.38
CA GLU A 462 13.78 -16.83 18.06
C GLU A 462 13.14 -16.77 16.67
N ARG A 463 13.76 -17.35 15.64
CA ARG A 463 13.15 -17.41 14.31
C ARG A 463 11.85 -18.21 14.30
N LEU A 464 11.77 -19.29 15.08
CA LEU A 464 10.53 -20.05 15.27
C LEU A 464 9.48 -19.23 16.02
N ARG A 465 9.80 -18.63 17.18
CA ARG A 465 8.90 -17.73 17.93
C ARG A 465 8.39 -16.55 17.10
N ARG A 466 9.24 -15.97 16.23
CA ARG A 466 8.84 -14.90 15.29
C ARG A 466 7.90 -15.43 14.20
N ALA A 467 8.15 -16.64 13.67
CA ALA A 467 7.26 -17.28 12.69
C ALA A 467 5.93 -17.75 13.31
N GLU A 468 5.93 -18.14 14.58
CA GLU A 468 4.73 -18.46 15.38
C GLU A 468 3.88 -17.20 15.58
N ARG A 469 4.47 -16.09 16.07
CA ARG A 469 3.77 -14.80 16.17
C ARG A 469 3.21 -14.31 14.84
N LEU A 470 3.96 -14.42 13.74
CA LEU A 470 3.46 -14.03 12.42
C LEU A 470 2.28 -14.92 11.94
N LYS A 471 2.23 -16.19 12.34
CA LYS A 471 1.06 -17.07 12.11
C LYS A 471 -0.12 -16.66 12.99
N GLU A 472 0.11 -16.39 14.27
CA GLU A 472 -0.92 -15.92 15.21
C GLU A 472 -1.49 -14.57 14.75
N GLU A 473 -0.66 -13.62 14.35
CA GLU A 473 -1.07 -12.32 13.79
C GLU A 473 -1.89 -12.48 12.50
N ALA A 474 -1.49 -13.40 11.61
CA ALA A 474 -2.24 -13.72 10.39
C ALA A 474 -3.59 -14.42 10.68
N GLN A 475 -3.62 -15.36 11.62
CA GLN A 475 -4.86 -16.02 12.09
C GLN A 475 -5.80 -15.01 12.75
N ASN A 476 -5.28 -14.15 13.63
CA ASN A 476 -6.02 -13.08 14.28
C ASN A 476 -6.50 -12.02 13.27
N ARG A 477 -5.76 -11.76 12.18
CA ARG A 477 -6.26 -10.92 11.07
C ARG A 477 -7.40 -11.61 10.32
N LYS A 478 -7.26 -12.89 9.95
CA LYS A 478 -8.32 -13.67 9.30
C LYS A 478 -9.60 -13.76 10.14
N ALA A 479 -9.49 -14.02 11.43
CA ALA A 479 -10.62 -14.05 12.35
C ALA A 479 -11.35 -12.70 12.44
N ARG A 480 -10.61 -11.58 12.51
CA ARG A 480 -11.19 -10.23 12.48
C ARG A 480 -11.88 -9.94 11.15
N LEU A 481 -11.24 -10.25 10.01
CA LEU A 481 -11.85 -10.09 8.68
C LEU A 481 -13.12 -10.94 8.52
N HIS A 482 -13.13 -12.16 9.06
CA HIS A 482 -14.30 -13.05 9.03
C HIS A 482 -15.46 -12.50 9.88
N ALA A 483 -15.18 -12.04 11.11
CA ALA A 483 -16.20 -11.43 11.96
C ALA A 483 -16.84 -10.19 11.30
N ILE A 484 -16.02 -9.30 10.74
CA ILE A 484 -16.50 -8.10 10.03
C ILE A 484 -17.28 -8.48 8.76
N MET A 485 -16.89 -9.55 8.06
CA MET A 485 -17.61 -10.09 6.91
C MET A 485 -18.99 -10.65 7.32
N GLU A 486 -19.08 -11.35 8.45
CA GLU A 486 -20.34 -11.84 9.02
C GLU A 486 -21.23 -10.69 9.50
N GLU A 487 -20.68 -9.68 10.16
CA GLU A 487 -21.36 -8.43 10.53
C GLU A 487 -21.97 -7.76 9.29
N LYS A 488 -21.18 -7.49 8.25
CA LYS A 488 -21.63 -6.93 6.95
C LYS A 488 -22.73 -7.76 6.28
N ILE A 489 -22.62 -9.09 6.31
CA ILE A 489 -23.65 -9.97 5.75
C ILE A 489 -24.94 -9.93 6.59
N ASN A 490 -24.82 -9.75 7.91
CA ASN A 490 -25.97 -9.62 8.80
C ASN A 490 -26.62 -8.22 8.71
N GLU A 491 -25.85 -7.15 8.49
CA GLU A 491 -26.38 -5.82 8.12
C GLU A 491 -27.27 -5.92 6.86
N LEU A 492 -26.86 -6.66 5.83
CA LEU A 492 -27.68 -6.86 4.62
C LEU A 492 -28.96 -7.67 4.86
N LYS A 493 -28.95 -8.62 5.80
CA LYS A 493 -30.16 -9.33 6.23
C LYS A 493 -31.11 -8.38 6.97
N GLN A 494 -30.59 -7.52 7.85
CA GLN A 494 -31.36 -6.51 8.58
C GLN A 494 -31.92 -5.42 7.64
N ALA A 495 -31.17 -5.05 6.60
CA ALA A 495 -31.61 -4.13 5.56
C ALA A 495 -32.67 -4.72 4.59
N GLY A 496 -33.12 -5.95 4.82
CA GLY A 496 -34.18 -6.60 4.03
C GLY A 496 -33.77 -6.98 2.60
N LEU A 497 -32.46 -7.10 2.31
CA LEU A 497 -32.00 -7.44 0.96
C LEU A 497 -32.43 -8.88 0.59
N PRO A 498 -33.02 -9.13 -0.60
CA PRO A 498 -33.52 -10.47 -0.93
C PRO A 498 -32.43 -11.56 -0.92
N GLU A 499 -32.80 -12.75 -0.46
CA GLU A 499 -31.89 -13.85 -0.12
C GLU A 499 -30.89 -14.24 -1.22
N LYS A 500 -31.32 -14.18 -2.49
CA LYS A 500 -30.48 -14.34 -3.68
C LYS A 500 -29.19 -13.52 -3.59
N TYR A 501 -29.29 -12.24 -3.24
CA TYR A 501 -28.18 -11.29 -3.32
C TYR A 501 -27.21 -11.42 -2.14
N TRP A 502 -27.69 -11.56 -0.90
CA TRP A 502 -26.75 -11.73 0.22
C TRP A 502 -26.04 -13.09 0.19
N LYS A 503 -26.67 -14.15 -0.35
CA LYS A 503 -25.96 -15.42 -0.65
C LYS A 503 -24.93 -15.30 -1.78
N GLU A 504 -25.15 -14.40 -2.73
CA GLU A 504 -24.12 -14.06 -3.73
C GLU A 504 -22.96 -13.26 -3.11
N VAL A 505 -23.24 -12.31 -2.20
CA VAL A 505 -22.21 -11.59 -1.44
C VAL A 505 -21.39 -12.56 -0.62
N GLU A 506 -22.03 -13.41 0.18
CA GLU A 506 -21.42 -14.43 1.04
C GLU A 506 -20.44 -15.33 0.25
N LYS A 507 -20.89 -15.95 -0.85
CA LYS A 507 -20.04 -16.78 -1.71
C LYS A 507 -18.85 -16.02 -2.31
N LYS A 508 -19.06 -14.78 -2.75
CA LYS A 508 -18.00 -13.92 -3.31
C LYS A 508 -17.02 -13.49 -2.22
N ALA A 509 -17.48 -13.23 -1.00
CA ALA A 509 -16.66 -12.85 0.15
C ALA A 509 -15.72 -13.99 0.57
N PHE A 510 -16.25 -15.22 0.68
CA PHE A 510 -15.42 -16.42 0.89
C PHE A 510 -14.42 -16.69 -0.26
N SER A 511 -14.65 -16.17 -1.47
CA SER A 511 -13.70 -16.31 -2.59
C SER A 511 -12.57 -15.25 -2.61
N LEU A 512 -12.56 -14.29 -1.67
CA LEU A 512 -11.56 -13.21 -1.67
C LEU A 512 -10.17 -13.72 -1.21
N PRO A 513 -9.10 -13.46 -1.99
CA PRO A 513 -7.75 -13.82 -1.60
C PRO A 513 -7.33 -13.04 -0.35
N GLY A 514 -6.96 -13.76 0.70
CA GLY A 514 -6.75 -13.26 2.07
C GLY A 514 -7.59 -13.99 3.10
N VAL A 515 -8.81 -14.42 2.74
CA VAL A 515 -9.69 -15.24 3.59
C VAL A 515 -9.38 -16.73 3.42
N VAL A 516 -9.19 -17.19 2.17
CA VAL A 516 -8.77 -18.56 1.84
C VAL A 516 -7.25 -18.67 1.75
N HIS A 517 -6.73 -19.81 2.26
CA HIS A 517 -5.31 -20.14 2.51
C HIS A 517 -4.70 -19.38 3.69
#